data_AF-A0A3N2MS44-F1
#
_entry.id   AF-A0A3N2MS44-F1
#
_cell.length_a   1.000
_cell.length_b   1.000
_cell.length_c   1.000
_cell.angle_alpha   90.00
_cell.angle_beta   90.00
_cell.angle_gamma   90.00
#
_symmetry.space_group_name_H-M   'P 1'
#
loop_
_entity.id
_entity.type
_entity.pdbx_description
1 polymer ?
#
loop_
_entity_poly.entity_id
_entity_poly.type
_entity_poly.pdbx_seq_one_letter_code
_entity_poly.pdbx_strand_id
1 'polypeptide(L)' 'MFENAPKYVRREKKEAEPIEEFYTTKEVLEKFDISNSWLFKIATERNIPKTVVRGKTLWSRKHIDKA' A
#
# COMPACT_ATOMS: atom_id res chain seq x y z
N MET A 1 -9.51 13.34 40.97
CA MET A 1 -9.64 11.89 40.68
C MET A 1 -10.26 11.76 39.29
N PHE A 2 -9.73 10.91 38.42
CA PHE A 2 -10.25 10.70 37.06
C PHE A 2 -11.33 9.62 37.06
N GLU A 3 -12.47 9.91 37.69
CA GLU A 3 -13.53 8.90 37.94
C GLU A 3 -14.45 8.66 36.73
N ASN A 4 -14.31 9.44 35.66
CA ASN A 4 -15.12 9.32 34.43
C ASN A 4 -14.27 9.15 33.17
N ALA A 5 -13.22 8.33 33.22
CA ALA A 5 -12.47 7.98 32.01
C ALA A 5 -13.29 6.99 31.15
N PRO A 6 -13.65 7.32 29.91
CA PRO A 6 -14.34 6.37 29.03
C PRO A 6 -13.45 5.16 28.76
N LYS A 7 -14.03 3.95 28.84
CA LYS A 7 -13.31 2.70 28.58
C LYS A 7 -12.71 2.71 27.17
N TYR A 8 -11.43 2.34 27.06
CA TYR A 8 -10.74 2.26 25.78
C TYR A 8 -11.43 1.24 24.86
N VAL A 9 -12.04 1.73 23.79
CA VAL A 9 -12.64 0.89 22.74
C VAL A 9 -11.55 0.57 21.71
N ARG A 10 -11.09 -0.69 21.71
CA ARG A 10 -10.15 -1.19 20.69
C ARG A 10 -10.84 -1.10 19.33
N ARG A 11 -10.38 -0.17 18.47
CA ARG A 11 -10.88 -0.06 17.10
C ARG A 11 -10.58 -1.36 16.37
N GLU A 12 -11.61 -2.16 16.12
CA GLU A 12 -11.49 -3.32 15.25
C GLU A 12 -10.98 -2.86 13.88
N LYS A 13 -9.95 -3.53 13.36
CA LYS A 13 -9.45 -3.23 12.03
C LYS A 13 -10.59 -3.56 11.07
N LYS A 14 -11.21 -2.53 10.49
CA LYS A 14 -12.06 -2.68 9.31
C LYS A 14 -11.32 -3.59 8.33
N GLU A 15 -11.87 -4.78 8.11
CA GLU A 15 -11.49 -5.63 6.99
C GLU A 15 -11.75 -4.78 5.75
N ALA A 16 -10.65 -4.38 5.10
CA ALA A 16 -10.77 -3.63 3.87
C ALA A 16 -11.35 -4.61 2.86
N GLU A 17 -12.57 -4.31 2.40
CA GLU A 17 -13.17 -4.96 1.24
C GLU A 17 -12.11 -5.04 0.14
N PRO A 18 -11.99 -6.19 -0.56
CA PRO A 18 -10.94 -6.43 -1.52
C PRO A 18 -11.13 -5.53 -2.73
N ILE A 19 -10.60 -4.30 -2.66
CA ILE A 19 -10.53 -3.41 -3.80
C ILE A 19 -9.49 -4.03 -4.73
N GLU A 20 -9.99 -4.57 -5.83
CA GLU A 20 -9.29 -5.28 -6.87
C GLU A 20 -7.92 -4.65 -7.17
N GLU A 21 -6.90 -5.32 -6.63
CA GLU A 21 -5.63 -5.49 -7.28
C GLU A 21 -4.67 -4.28 -7.26
N PHE A 22 -4.17 -3.95 -6.07
CA PHE A 22 -2.90 -3.23 -5.89
C PHE A 22 -1.80 -4.22 -5.50
N TYR A 23 -0.60 -4.08 -6.05
CA TYR A 23 0.59 -4.76 -5.51
C TYR A 23 1.17 -3.92 -4.38
N THR A 24 1.58 -4.57 -3.30
CA THR A 24 2.53 -3.97 -2.36
C THR A 24 3.90 -3.87 -3.01
N THR A 25 4.74 -2.93 -2.55
CA THR A 25 6.12 -2.84 -3.02
C THR A 25 6.83 -4.20 -2.99
N LYS A 26 6.65 -5.00 -1.92
CA LYS A 26 7.26 -6.33 -1.81
C LYS A 26 6.83 -7.30 -2.91
N GLU A 27 5.53 -7.39 -3.19
CA GLU A 27 5.01 -8.27 -4.25
C GLU A 27 5.51 -7.84 -5.64
N VAL A 28 5.65 -6.54 -5.89
CA VAL A 28 6.21 -6.04 -7.16
C VAL A 28 7.66 -6.48 -7.33
N LEU A 29 8.46 -6.37 -6.26
CA LEU A 29 9.87 -6.79 -6.29
C LEU A 29 9.98 -8.30 -6.53
N GLU A 30 9.19 -9.11 -5.83
CA GLU A 30 9.21 -10.58 -5.98
C GLU A 30 8.69 -11.04 -7.34
N LYS A 31 7.65 -10.40 -7.89
CA LYS A 31 7.06 -10.81 -9.18
C LYS A 31 7.94 -10.47 -10.37
N PHE A 32 8.62 -9.32 -10.34
CA PHE A 32 9.44 -8.83 -11.45
C PHE A 32 10.95 -9.00 -11.23
N ASP A 33 11.35 -9.52 -10.06
CA ASP A 33 12.76 -9.64 -9.62
C ASP A 33 13.54 -8.31 -9.75
N ILE A 34 12.85 -7.22 -9.40
CA ILE A 34 13.37 -5.85 -9.51
C ILE A 34 13.74 -5.30 -8.15
N SER A 35 14.61 -4.29 -8.14
CA SER A 35 14.97 -3.55 -6.93
C SER A 35 14.01 -2.38 -6.66
N ASN A 36 13.93 -1.94 -5.40
CA ASN A 36 13.13 -0.78 -5.00
C ASN A 36 13.49 0.46 -5.82
N SER A 37 14.77 0.69 -6.06
CA SER A 37 15.27 1.81 -6.86
C SER A 37 14.74 1.78 -8.29
N TRP A 38 14.65 0.60 -8.91
CA TRP A 38 14.09 0.44 -10.25
C TRP A 38 12.58 0.73 -10.26
N LEU A 39 11.84 0.22 -9.27
CA LEU A 39 10.41 0.47 -9.12
C LEU A 39 10.09 1.96 -8.97
N PHE A 40 10.83 2.71 -8.14
CA PHE A 40 10.64 4.15 -8.01
C PHE A 40 11.05 4.92 -9.28
N LYS A 41 12.08 4.45 -9.99
CA LYS A 41 12.50 5.03 -11.27
C LYS A 41 11.41 4.90 -12.33
N ILE A 42 10.90 3.68 -12.54
CA ILE A 42 9.79 3.36 -13.44
C ILE A 42 8.53 4.13 -13.05
N ALA A 43 8.23 4.23 -11.75
CA ALA A 43 7.08 4.97 -11.28
C ALA A 43 7.15 6.47 -11.64
N THR A 44 8.34 7.05 -11.58
CA THR A 44 8.58 8.45 -11.95
C THR A 44 8.51 8.63 -13.47
N GLU A 45 9.13 7.72 -14.22
CA GLU A 45 9.19 7.77 -15.69
C GLU A 45 7.82 7.57 -16.34
N ARG A 46 7.01 6.64 -15.81
CA ARG A 46 5.67 6.30 -16.32
C ARG A 46 4.53 7.00 -15.58
N ASN A 47 4.84 7.91 -14.65
CA ASN A 47 3.85 8.59 -13.79
C ASN A 47 2.86 7.61 -13.13
N ILE A 48 3.36 6.47 -12.64
CA ILE A 48 2.51 5.46 -12.02
C ILE A 48 2.00 6.01 -10.68
N PRO A 49 0.67 6.11 -10.49
CA PRO A 49 0.12 6.61 -9.25
C PRO A 49 0.46 5.62 -8.11
N LYS A 50 1.17 6.14 -7.11
CA LYS A 50 1.44 5.44 -5.85
C LYS A 50 0.47 5.92 -4.79
N THR A 51 -0.05 4.99 -4.00
CA THR A 51 -0.91 5.31 -2.85
C THR A 51 -0.24 4.79 -1.60
N VAL A 52 -0.16 5.63 -0.55
CA VAL A 52 0.41 5.21 0.74
C VAL A 52 -0.73 4.96 1.71
N VAL A 53 -0.97 3.69 2.04
CA VAL A 53 -2.01 3.28 2.98
C VAL A 53 -1.35 2.75 4.24
N ARG A 54 -1.57 3.42 5.38
CA ARG A 54 -1.07 2.99 6.71
C ARG A 54 0.45 2.69 6.72
N GLY A 55 1.23 3.54 6.04
CA GLY A 55 2.68 3.40 5.93
C GLY A 55 3.17 2.36 4.91
N LYS A 56 2.26 1.72 4.17
CA LYS A 56 2.59 0.82 3.06
C LYS A 56 2.34 1.53 1.74
N THR A 57 3.35 1.51 0.87
CA THR A 57 3.18 1.96 -0.52
C THR A 57 2.52 0.84 -1.32
N LEU A 58 1.39 1.19 -1.92
CA LEU A 58 0.60 0.35 -2.81
C LEU A 58 0.70 0.90 -4.23
N TRP A 59 0.80 -0.02 -5.17
CA TRP A 59 0.98 0.23 -6.59
C TRP A 59 -0.18 -0.35 -7.36
N SER A 60 -0.73 0.40 -8.30
CA SER A 60 -1.83 -0.10 -9.14
C SER A 60 -1.31 -1.20 -10.09
N ARG A 61 -1.83 -2.44 -9.98
CA ARG A 61 -1.38 -3.57 -10.82
C ARG A 61 -1.48 -3.26 -12.31
N LYS A 62 -2.59 -2.65 -12.74
CA LYS A 62 -2.81 -2.23 -14.13
C LYS A 62 -1.72 -1.32 -14.71
N HIS A 63 -1.09 -0.51 -13.87
CA HIS A 63 -0.03 0.41 -14.30
C HIS A 63 1.35 -0.24 -14.24
N ILE A 64 1.55 -1.22 -13.35
CA ILE A 64 2.79 -1.99 -13.23
C ILE A 64 2.87 -3.11 -14.27
N ASP A 65 1.79 -3.84 -14.54
CA ASP A 65 1.78 -4.90 -15.55
C ASP A 65 1.83 -4.32 -16.99
N LYS A 66 1.55 -3.02 -17.17
CA LYS A 66 1.80 -2.29 -18.42
C LYS A 66 3.22 -1.67 -18.49
N ALA A 67 4.02 -1.80 -17.42
CA ALA A 67 5.34 -1.19 -17.27
C ALA A 67 6.45 -1.91 -18.06
#